data_AF-W8W0L9-F1
#
_entry.id   AF-W8W0L9-F1
#
_cell.length_a   1.000
_cell.length_b   1.000
_cell.length_c   1.000
_cell.angle_alpha   90.00
_cell.angle_beta   90.00
_cell.angle_gamma   90.00
#
_symmetry.space_group_name_H-M   'P 1'
#
loop_
_entity.id
_entity.type
_entity.pdbx_description
1 polymer ?
#
loop_
_entity_poly.entity_id
_entity_poly.type
_entity_poly.pdbx_seq_one_letter_code
_entity_poly.pdbx_strand_id
1 'polypeptide(L)'
;MKSKTTLLYLFSLLSLTALGQVGIRTIQPTADLEIVSNPTPGADNYNGVIIPKVSALPVTGDATFPKAAQAGLILYLDTTDTTKGIYMFDGTQYVKLEAGALAGAFFNTGTTTIATTTTANVQRTGNLSLGSSLNSGRLNLEILNSELVSNAPEIGLRIANANKTTAAGTSTYGILTENTSSSGVKFGIRNVVTSAGNGNKTGIDSEVTPSSTNNAVTIGTQSNINNVPSGASGAIVYGFSNFMGSLNGGSTSIGYNTKSGFGDIVSQTNYGLYSEVGRSTSRGTKYGVYSKALNTGTENAYSGYFVGNKFAIRNQNESTGYDLTVDTGTAGQVLTSNGDQTTSWKNANANGFKTNIRTISGGTALSTDHTLIINGDISIPDAVTSNAGQIYIIALGINSNNRVITAIGGDFRYPGDANAFSTYGLNNNGNGTRGITIQSNGTDWYIIDVLRN
;
A
#
# COMPACT_ATOMS: atom_id res chain seq x y z
N MET A 1 87.11 -74.39 -41.34
CA MET A 1 86.51 -74.65 -40.01
C MET A 1 86.40 -73.42 -39.08
N LYS A 2 86.72 -72.18 -39.49
CA LYS A 2 86.68 -70.99 -38.61
C LYS A 2 85.36 -70.20 -38.59
N SER A 3 84.39 -70.45 -39.47
CA SER A 3 83.13 -69.68 -39.52
C SER A 3 81.99 -70.21 -38.63
N LYS A 4 82.03 -71.50 -38.24
CA LYS A 4 80.95 -72.12 -37.45
C LYS A 4 81.01 -71.75 -35.96
N THR A 5 82.21 -71.45 -35.43
CA THR A 5 82.40 -71.12 -34.00
C THR A 5 82.00 -69.68 -33.69
N THR A 6 82.24 -68.74 -34.62
CA THR A 6 81.84 -67.32 -34.45
C THR A 6 80.31 -67.13 -34.46
N LEU A 7 79.60 -67.95 -35.24
CA LEU A 7 78.13 -67.90 -35.30
C LEU A 7 77.49 -68.39 -34.00
N LEU A 8 78.12 -69.34 -33.30
CA LEU A 8 77.64 -69.87 -32.02
C LEU A 8 77.81 -68.86 -30.87
N TYR A 9 78.92 -68.12 -30.83
CA TYR A 9 79.11 -67.04 -29.87
C TYR A 9 78.18 -65.85 -30.12
N LEU A 10 77.89 -65.50 -31.39
CA LEU A 10 76.94 -64.44 -31.69
C LEU A 10 75.52 -64.79 -31.23
N PHE A 11 75.08 -66.05 -31.41
CA PHE A 11 73.78 -66.52 -30.92
C PHE A 11 73.69 -66.58 -29.39
N SER A 12 74.80 -66.78 -28.67
CA SER A 12 74.81 -66.81 -27.20
C SER A 12 74.83 -65.42 -26.56
N LEU A 13 75.25 -64.37 -27.27
CA LEU A 13 75.17 -62.98 -26.78
C LEU A 13 73.80 -62.34 -27.02
N LEU A 14 73.03 -62.82 -28.00
CA LEU A 14 71.66 -62.34 -28.31
C LEU A 14 70.58 -62.88 -27.35
N SER A 15 70.85 -63.93 -26.58
CA SER A 15 69.89 -64.49 -25.60
C SER A 15 69.87 -63.74 -24.26
N LEU A 16 70.80 -62.81 -24.02
CA LEU A 16 70.94 -62.10 -22.74
C LEU A 16 70.01 -60.88 -22.58
N THR A 17 69.26 -60.48 -23.62
CA THR A 17 68.37 -59.31 -23.59
C THR A 17 66.95 -59.57 -24.11
N ALA A 18 66.49 -60.82 -24.14
CA ALA A 18 65.11 -61.13 -24.52
C ALA A 18 64.15 -60.75 -23.38
N LEU A 19 63.64 -59.52 -23.40
CA LEU A 19 62.45 -59.14 -22.63
C LEU A 19 61.26 -59.90 -23.24
N GLY A 20 60.94 -61.07 -22.67
CA GLY A 20 59.82 -61.90 -23.11
C GLY A 20 58.53 -61.43 -22.47
N GLN A 21 57.51 -61.14 -23.28
CA GLN A 21 56.13 -61.05 -22.82
C GLN A 21 55.52 -62.45 -22.75
N VAL A 22 54.76 -62.74 -21.71
CA VAL A 22 54.08 -64.02 -21.50
C VAL A 22 52.60 -63.85 -21.83
N GLY A 23 52.20 -64.36 -22.98
CA GLY A 23 50.78 -64.49 -23.35
C GLY A 23 50.27 -65.89 -23.02
N ILE A 24 49.21 -65.99 -22.21
CA ILE A 24 48.43 -67.22 -22.08
C ILE A 24 47.20 -67.08 -22.97
N ARG A 25 47.09 -67.98 -23.95
CA ARG A 25 46.05 -67.97 -25.00
C ARG A 25 46.05 -66.75 -25.93
N THR A 26 47.12 -65.98 -25.97
CA THR A 26 47.38 -64.96 -26.99
C THR A 26 48.81 -65.11 -27.51
N ILE A 27 48.98 -64.93 -28.82
CA ILE A 27 50.30 -64.90 -29.47
C ILE A 27 50.84 -63.47 -29.64
N GLN A 28 50.03 -62.47 -29.26
CA GLN A 28 50.36 -61.06 -29.30
C GLN A 28 49.97 -60.43 -27.95
N PRO A 29 50.69 -60.76 -26.86
CA PRO A 29 50.45 -60.09 -25.59
C PRO A 29 50.72 -58.58 -25.70
N THR A 30 49.87 -57.79 -25.06
CA THR A 30 49.91 -56.33 -24.99
C THR A 30 50.50 -55.82 -23.66
N ALA A 31 50.74 -56.74 -22.72
CA ALA A 31 51.39 -56.51 -21.44
C ALA A 31 52.45 -57.60 -21.18
N ASP A 32 53.33 -57.39 -20.19
CA ASP A 32 54.36 -58.37 -19.82
C ASP A 32 53.78 -59.74 -19.41
N LEU A 33 52.57 -59.72 -18.83
CA LEU A 33 51.72 -60.89 -18.65
C LEU A 33 50.30 -60.54 -19.12
N GLU A 34 49.81 -61.26 -20.12
CA GLU A 34 48.41 -61.17 -20.56
C GLU A 34 47.76 -62.54 -20.54
N ILE A 35 46.59 -62.64 -19.92
CA ILE A 35 45.80 -63.86 -19.86
C ILE A 35 44.46 -63.58 -20.54
N VAL A 36 44.29 -64.13 -21.74
CA VAL A 36 43.07 -63.95 -22.52
C VAL A 36 42.08 -65.08 -22.21
N SER A 37 40.89 -64.69 -21.76
CA SER A 37 39.80 -65.62 -21.44
C SER A 37 39.34 -66.42 -22.65
N ASN A 38 38.81 -67.63 -22.42
CA ASN A 38 38.06 -68.36 -23.42
C ASN A 38 36.73 -67.66 -23.71
N PRO A 39 36.44 -67.21 -24.95
CA PRO A 39 35.15 -66.57 -25.23
C PRO A 39 33.96 -67.53 -25.10
N THR A 40 34.19 -68.84 -25.18
CA THR A 40 33.14 -69.88 -25.07
C THR A 40 33.64 -71.05 -24.20
N PRO A 41 33.72 -70.88 -22.87
CA PRO A 41 34.07 -71.98 -21.98
C PRO A 41 32.96 -73.05 -21.99
N GLY A 42 33.33 -74.32 -22.12
CA GLY A 42 32.38 -75.43 -21.94
C GLY A 42 31.90 -75.54 -20.48
N ALA A 43 30.94 -76.43 -20.21
CA ALA A 43 30.54 -76.74 -18.83
C ALA A 43 31.78 -77.11 -17.99
N ASP A 44 31.83 -76.61 -16.75
CA ASP A 44 32.94 -76.77 -15.80
C ASP A 44 34.30 -76.15 -16.21
N ASN A 45 34.33 -75.30 -17.24
CA ASN A 45 35.49 -74.46 -17.53
C ASN A 45 35.29 -73.04 -16.99
N TYR A 46 36.27 -72.54 -16.24
CA TYR A 46 36.23 -71.20 -15.66
C TYR A 46 37.38 -70.36 -16.21
N ASN A 47 37.05 -69.14 -16.65
CA ASN A 47 38.04 -68.13 -16.97
C ASN A 47 38.44 -67.37 -15.72
N GLY A 48 39.71 -66.99 -15.62
CA GLY A 48 40.20 -66.11 -14.57
C GLY A 48 41.54 -66.55 -14.01
N VAL A 49 41.99 -65.82 -12.98
CA VAL A 49 43.17 -66.14 -12.18
C VAL A 49 42.72 -66.35 -10.76
N ILE A 50 43.07 -67.49 -10.17
CA ILE A 50 42.90 -67.70 -8.74
C ILE A 50 44.03 -66.96 -8.03
N ILE A 51 43.69 -65.84 -7.38
CA ILE A 51 44.59 -65.10 -6.49
C ILE A 51 44.64 -65.76 -5.10
N PRO A 52 45.73 -65.56 -4.33
CA PRO A 52 45.85 -66.16 -3.01
C PRO A 52 44.70 -65.73 -2.08
N LYS A 53 44.08 -66.71 -1.43
CA LYS A 53 43.03 -66.50 -0.43
C LYS A 53 43.65 -66.51 0.96
N VAL A 54 43.25 -65.55 1.80
CA VAL A 54 43.68 -65.44 3.19
C VAL A 54 42.47 -65.29 4.10
N SER A 55 42.53 -65.85 5.31
CA SER A 55 41.50 -65.68 6.33
C SER A 55 41.66 -64.37 7.12
N ALA A 56 42.84 -63.74 7.04
CA ALA A 56 43.15 -62.43 7.60
C ALA A 56 44.21 -61.74 6.73
N LEU A 57 44.15 -60.40 6.65
CA LEU A 57 45.19 -59.63 5.97
C LEU A 57 46.47 -59.59 6.82
N PRO A 58 47.67 -59.64 6.21
CA PRO A 58 48.91 -59.37 6.93
C PRO A 58 48.87 -57.99 7.59
N VAL A 59 49.39 -57.90 8.83
CA VAL A 59 49.38 -56.66 9.63
C VAL A 59 50.77 -56.03 9.68
N THR A 60 50.81 -54.69 9.70
CA THR A 60 52.05 -53.92 9.75
C THR A 60 52.88 -54.32 10.98
N GLY A 61 54.13 -54.73 10.77
CA GLY A 61 55.04 -55.18 11.82
C GLY A 61 55.22 -56.70 11.91
N ASP A 62 54.40 -57.49 11.22
CA ASP A 62 54.66 -58.92 11.04
C ASP A 62 55.81 -59.15 10.05
N ALA A 63 56.59 -60.22 10.25
CA ALA A 63 57.65 -60.65 9.34
C ALA A 63 57.12 -60.99 7.94
N THR A 64 55.82 -61.28 7.83
CA THR A 64 55.13 -61.58 6.56
C THR A 64 54.52 -60.36 5.89
N PHE A 65 54.59 -59.17 6.50
CA PHE A 65 54.03 -57.95 5.92
C PHE A 65 54.85 -57.48 4.70
N PRO A 66 54.20 -57.17 3.56
CA PRO A 66 54.92 -56.68 2.38
C PRO A 66 55.62 -55.33 2.64
N LYS A 67 56.75 -55.12 1.98
CA LYS A 67 57.49 -53.85 1.90
C LYS A 67 57.02 -53.05 0.69
N ALA A 68 57.34 -51.75 0.65
CA ALA A 68 56.94 -50.85 -0.43
C ALA A 68 57.23 -51.38 -1.86
N ALA A 69 58.32 -52.14 -2.06
CA ALA A 69 58.67 -52.75 -3.35
C ALA A 69 57.66 -53.82 -3.84
N GLN A 70 56.76 -54.29 -2.98
CA GLN A 70 55.71 -55.27 -3.27
C GLN A 70 54.34 -54.60 -3.45
N ALA A 71 54.31 -53.27 -3.66
CA ALA A 71 53.10 -52.56 -4.08
C ALA A 71 52.49 -53.23 -5.33
N GLY A 72 51.16 -53.38 -5.33
CA GLY A 72 50.43 -54.14 -6.34
C GLY A 72 50.19 -55.61 -6.00
N LEU A 73 50.64 -56.11 -4.83
CA LEU A 73 50.32 -57.46 -4.39
C LEU A 73 48.82 -57.59 -4.09
N ILE A 74 48.17 -58.58 -4.71
CA ILE A 74 46.72 -58.79 -4.62
C ILE A 74 46.41 -60.02 -3.76
N LEU A 75 45.49 -59.87 -2.81
CA LEU A 75 44.94 -60.96 -1.99
C LEU A 75 43.41 -60.96 -2.05
N TYR A 76 42.82 -62.13 -1.85
CA TYR A 76 41.41 -62.27 -1.57
C TYR A 76 41.19 -62.56 -0.08
N LEU A 77 40.57 -61.64 0.64
CA LEU A 77 40.19 -61.86 2.04
C LEU A 77 38.89 -62.68 2.06
N ASP A 78 38.98 -63.92 2.55
CA ASP A 78 37.88 -64.88 2.59
C ASP A 78 37.26 -64.97 3.99
N THR A 79 36.60 -63.89 4.39
CA THR A 79 35.81 -63.83 5.63
C THR A 79 34.32 -64.08 5.33
N THR A 80 33.52 -64.17 6.40
CA THR A 80 32.05 -64.31 6.34
C THR A 80 31.31 -62.96 6.43
N ASP A 81 32.03 -61.85 6.62
CA ASP A 81 31.47 -60.52 6.82
C ASP A 81 31.62 -59.61 5.59
N THR A 82 31.25 -58.33 5.73
CA THR A 82 31.35 -57.32 4.67
C THR A 82 32.78 -56.94 4.32
N THR A 83 33.80 -57.41 5.06
CA THR A 83 35.21 -57.16 4.74
C THR A 83 35.73 -58.11 3.67
N LYS A 84 35.02 -59.20 3.38
CA LYS A 84 35.33 -60.14 2.29
C LYS A 84 35.52 -59.39 0.97
N GLY A 85 36.60 -59.69 0.24
CA GLY A 85 36.84 -59.05 -1.06
C GLY A 85 38.28 -59.09 -1.53
N ILE A 86 38.53 -58.42 -2.65
CA ILE A 86 39.86 -58.25 -3.24
C ILE A 86 40.55 -57.07 -2.57
N TYR A 87 41.78 -57.27 -2.13
CA TYR A 87 42.64 -56.24 -1.56
C TYR A 87 43.92 -56.12 -2.38
N MET A 88 44.41 -54.91 -2.55
CA MET A 88 45.71 -54.62 -3.14
C MET A 88 46.59 -53.90 -2.11
N PHE A 89 47.83 -54.34 -2.00
CA PHE A 89 48.83 -53.64 -1.20
C PHE A 89 49.27 -52.38 -1.95
N ASP A 90 49.08 -51.20 -1.36
CA ASP A 90 49.40 -49.90 -1.99
C ASP A 90 50.86 -49.46 -1.78
N GLY A 91 51.67 -50.28 -1.12
CA GLY A 91 53.02 -49.95 -0.68
C GLY A 91 53.13 -49.69 0.82
N THR A 92 51.99 -49.47 1.50
CA THR A 92 51.91 -49.21 2.93
C THR A 92 50.88 -50.08 3.65
N GLN A 93 49.75 -50.38 3.01
CA GLN A 93 48.65 -51.16 3.57
C GLN A 93 47.86 -51.90 2.49
N TYR A 94 47.02 -52.85 2.91
CA TYR A 94 46.04 -53.48 2.02
C TYR A 94 44.78 -52.61 1.93
N VAL A 95 44.46 -52.14 0.72
CA VAL A 95 43.25 -51.37 0.43
C VAL A 95 42.25 -52.28 -0.29
N LYS A 96 41.00 -52.27 0.18
CA LYS A 96 39.91 -53.02 -0.47
C LYS A 96 39.57 -52.39 -1.81
N LEU A 97 39.49 -53.18 -2.87
CA LEU A 97 39.01 -52.72 -4.17
C LEU A 97 37.48 -52.82 -4.20
N GLU A 98 36.80 -51.68 -4.10
CA GLU A 98 35.35 -51.56 -4.25
C GLU A 98 34.97 -50.53 -5.31
N ALA A 99 33.78 -50.69 -5.91
CA ALA A 99 33.24 -49.70 -6.83
C ALA A 99 32.87 -48.43 -6.05
N GLY A 100 33.41 -47.27 -6.43
CA GLY A 100 33.15 -46.00 -5.75
C GLY A 100 31.65 -45.67 -5.73
N ALA A 101 31.08 -45.49 -4.54
CA ALA A 101 29.71 -45.01 -4.40
C ALA A 101 29.59 -43.55 -4.86
N LEU A 102 28.68 -43.27 -5.80
CA LEU A 102 28.43 -41.90 -6.29
C LEU A 102 27.61 -41.12 -5.24
N ALA A 103 28.19 -40.06 -4.68
CA ALA A 103 27.50 -39.15 -3.76
C ALA A 103 27.25 -37.78 -4.44
N GLY A 104 26.00 -37.47 -4.76
CA GLY A 104 25.59 -36.16 -5.32
C GLY A 104 24.34 -35.62 -4.63
N ALA A 105 24.29 -34.30 -4.38
CA ALA A 105 23.20 -33.66 -3.62
C ALA A 105 21.97 -33.28 -4.47
N PHE A 106 22.10 -33.34 -5.80
CA PHE A 106 21.08 -32.94 -6.79
C PHE A 106 20.99 -33.97 -7.93
N PHE A 107 19.77 -34.31 -8.32
CA PHE A 107 19.43 -35.27 -9.38
C PHE A 107 18.78 -34.56 -10.57
N ASN A 108 18.74 -35.17 -11.74
CA ASN A 108 17.90 -34.65 -12.82
C ASN A 108 16.42 -34.71 -12.39
N THR A 109 15.63 -33.72 -12.81
CA THR A 109 14.20 -33.66 -12.48
C THR A 109 13.50 -34.96 -12.91
N GLY A 110 12.74 -35.57 -12.00
CA GLY A 110 12.06 -36.85 -12.20
C GLY A 110 12.94 -38.11 -12.07
N THR A 111 14.23 -38.01 -11.80
CA THR A 111 15.14 -39.18 -11.70
C THR A 111 15.88 -39.25 -10.35
N THR A 112 16.59 -40.36 -10.14
CA THR A 112 17.58 -40.55 -9.07
C THR A 112 19.02 -40.44 -9.59
N THR A 113 19.22 -40.01 -10.85
CA THR A 113 20.54 -39.84 -11.45
C THR A 113 21.10 -38.47 -11.14
N ILE A 114 22.35 -38.39 -10.69
CA ILE A 114 23.03 -37.12 -10.36
C ILE A 114 23.02 -36.23 -11.60
N ALA A 115 22.69 -34.95 -11.41
CA ALA A 115 22.78 -33.96 -12.47
C ALA A 115 24.26 -33.61 -12.73
N THR A 116 24.72 -33.79 -13.97
CA THR A 116 26.13 -33.63 -14.35
C THR A 116 26.41 -32.44 -15.26
N THR A 117 25.39 -31.69 -15.65
CA THR A 117 25.52 -30.52 -16.53
C THR A 117 24.91 -29.27 -15.91
N THR A 118 25.43 -28.10 -16.29
CA THR A 118 24.93 -26.79 -15.85
C THR A 118 23.63 -26.36 -16.55
N THR A 119 23.17 -27.13 -17.54
CA THR A 119 21.96 -26.86 -18.33
C THR A 119 20.80 -27.79 -17.98
N ALA A 120 21.04 -28.82 -17.16
CA ALA A 120 20.00 -29.75 -16.75
C ALA A 120 19.07 -29.12 -15.70
N ASN A 121 17.79 -29.49 -15.76
CA ASN A 121 16.85 -29.23 -14.67
C ASN A 121 17.16 -30.18 -13.50
N VAL A 122 17.36 -29.63 -12.30
CA VAL A 122 17.82 -30.39 -11.12
C VAL A 122 16.78 -30.41 -9.99
N GLN A 123 16.74 -31.50 -9.21
CA GLN A 123 15.87 -31.69 -8.05
C GLN A 123 16.56 -32.44 -6.90
N ARG A 124 16.02 -32.35 -5.68
CA ARG A 124 16.38 -33.21 -4.53
C ARG A 124 15.14 -33.57 -3.73
N THR A 125 15.14 -34.77 -3.13
CA THR A 125 13.99 -35.29 -2.39
C THR A 125 13.87 -34.72 -0.96
N GLY A 126 14.96 -34.16 -0.42
CA GLY A 126 15.00 -33.56 0.92
C GLY A 126 14.99 -32.02 0.91
N ASN A 127 14.75 -31.39 2.07
CA ASN A 127 14.81 -29.93 2.23
C ASN A 127 16.22 -29.39 1.95
N LEU A 128 16.37 -28.38 1.09
CA LEU A 128 17.65 -27.70 0.86
C LEU A 128 17.88 -26.63 1.93
N SER A 129 18.96 -26.75 2.71
CA SER A 129 19.47 -25.66 3.54
C SER A 129 20.72 -25.10 2.86
N LEU A 130 20.72 -23.81 2.54
CA LEU A 130 21.92 -23.09 2.10
C LEU A 130 22.37 -22.21 3.28
N GLY A 131 23.57 -22.47 3.81
CA GLY A 131 24.07 -21.84 5.04
C GLY A 131 23.60 -22.58 6.30
N SER A 132 24.55 -22.97 7.16
CA SER A 132 24.27 -23.59 8.46
C SER A 132 24.12 -22.53 9.56
N SER A 133 23.05 -22.69 10.35
CA SER A 133 22.50 -21.82 11.41
C SER A 133 21.93 -20.48 10.90
N LEU A 134 20.66 -20.13 11.16
CA LEU A 134 20.09 -19.79 12.46
C LEU A 134 18.63 -20.31 12.58
N ASN A 135 18.33 -20.97 13.69
CA ASN A 135 17.10 -21.74 13.93
C ASN A 135 15.80 -20.99 13.58
N SER A 136 15.18 -21.35 12.45
CA SER A 136 13.73 -21.45 12.15
C SER A 136 13.29 -21.03 10.73
N GLY A 137 14.21 -20.65 9.82
CA GLY A 137 13.88 -20.34 8.41
C GLY A 137 14.33 -21.43 7.42
N ARG A 138 13.50 -21.78 6.42
CA ARG A 138 13.89 -22.71 5.32
C ARG A 138 14.73 -22.03 4.22
N LEU A 139 14.80 -20.71 4.19
CA LEU A 139 15.68 -19.89 3.36
C LEU A 139 16.08 -18.65 4.17
N ASN A 140 17.37 -18.48 4.47
CA ASN A 140 17.92 -17.28 5.10
C ASN A 140 18.91 -16.64 4.12
N LEU A 141 18.72 -15.35 3.80
CA LEU A 141 19.59 -14.58 2.93
C LEU A 141 20.19 -13.47 3.79
N GLU A 142 21.43 -13.67 4.23
CA GLU A 142 22.14 -12.73 5.08
C GLU A 142 23.26 -12.06 4.27
N ILE A 143 23.26 -10.73 4.23
CA ILE A 143 24.42 -9.95 3.79
C ILE A 143 25.14 -9.54 5.07
N LEU A 144 26.19 -10.28 5.42
CA LEU A 144 27.13 -9.85 6.44
C LEU A 144 28.13 -8.91 5.78
N ASN A 145 28.24 -7.68 6.30
CA ASN A 145 29.33 -6.81 5.93
C ASN A 145 30.30 -6.70 7.11
N SER A 146 31.55 -7.13 6.93
CA SER A 146 32.62 -6.91 7.92
C SER A 146 33.56 -5.76 7.53
N GLU A 147 33.52 -5.26 6.30
CA GLU A 147 34.38 -4.15 5.84
C GLU A 147 33.67 -3.36 4.73
N LEU A 148 33.49 -2.05 4.93
CA LEU A 148 32.91 -1.14 3.93
C LEU A 148 33.78 -1.13 2.66
N VAL A 149 33.24 -1.62 1.55
CA VAL A 149 33.82 -1.33 0.23
C VAL A 149 32.74 -0.87 -0.75
N SER A 150 32.82 0.42 -1.08
CA SER A 150 32.13 1.16 -2.14
C SER A 150 30.66 1.52 -1.94
N ASN A 151 30.28 2.71 -2.41
CA ASN A 151 28.94 3.34 -2.38
C ASN A 151 27.84 2.58 -3.16
N ALA A 152 27.96 1.27 -3.33
CA ALA A 152 26.98 0.45 -4.02
C ALA A 152 25.90 -0.04 -3.03
N PRO A 153 24.63 -0.13 -3.46
CA PRO A 153 23.57 -0.67 -2.61
C PRO A 153 23.79 -2.18 -2.38
N GLU A 154 23.72 -2.61 -1.12
CA GLU A 154 23.72 -4.02 -0.75
C GLU A 154 22.32 -4.61 -0.95
N ILE A 155 22.20 -5.65 -1.78
CA ILE A 155 20.90 -6.23 -2.17
C ILE A 155 20.82 -7.68 -1.69
N GLY A 156 19.98 -7.93 -0.68
CA GLY A 156 19.84 -9.27 -0.09
C GLY A 156 19.06 -10.25 -0.97
N LEU A 157 18.06 -9.74 -1.70
CA LEU A 157 17.26 -10.51 -2.64
C LEU A 157 16.84 -9.62 -3.80
N ARG A 158 17.19 -10.02 -5.02
CA ARG A 158 16.69 -9.41 -6.26
C ARG A 158 15.92 -10.45 -7.06
N ILE A 159 14.66 -10.17 -7.35
CA ILE A 159 13.81 -11.01 -8.20
C ILE A 159 13.43 -10.20 -9.43
N ALA A 160 13.83 -10.67 -10.61
CA ALA A 160 13.52 -10.04 -11.88
C ALA A 160 12.72 -11.01 -12.76
N ASN A 161 11.47 -10.67 -13.07
CA ASN A 161 10.67 -11.38 -14.05
C ASN A 161 10.72 -10.65 -15.39
N ALA A 162 11.59 -11.12 -16.28
CA ALA A 162 11.81 -10.54 -17.62
C ALA A 162 10.97 -11.25 -18.70
N ASN A 163 9.73 -11.64 -18.40
CA ASN A 163 8.87 -12.26 -19.40
C ASN A 163 8.67 -11.31 -20.61
N LYS A 164 8.89 -11.84 -21.82
CA LYS A 164 8.78 -11.13 -23.10
C LYS A 164 7.54 -11.54 -23.92
N THR A 165 6.60 -12.28 -23.33
CA THR A 165 5.39 -12.73 -24.05
C THR A 165 4.59 -11.53 -24.55
N THR A 166 4.39 -11.44 -25.86
CA THR A 166 3.52 -10.44 -26.50
C THR A 166 2.06 -10.87 -26.56
N ALA A 167 1.73 -12.06 -26.04
CA ALA A 167 0.39 -12.60 -26.02
C ALA A 167 -0.50 -11.83 -25.04
N ALA A 168 -1.57 -11.21 -25.57
CA ALA A 168 -2.57 -10.51 -24.78
C ALA A 168 -3.20 -11.44 -23.72
N GLY A 169 -3.46 -10.91 -22.53
CA GLY A 169 -4.17 -11.62 -21.45
C GLY A 169 -3.32 -12.56 -20.59
N THR A 170 -2.00 -12.61 -20.79
CA THR A 170 -1.10 -13.40 -19.92
C THR A 170 -0.77 -12.66 -18.63
N SER A 171 -1.02 -13.30 -17.48
CA SER A 171 -0.62 -12.77 -16.16
C SER A 171 0.76 -13.29 -15.78
N THR A 172 1.62 -12.42 -15.26
CA THR A 172 2.96 -12.81 -14.79
C THR A 172 3.17 -12.26 -13.39
N TYR A 173 3.92 -12.98 -12.57
CA TYR A 173 4.19 -12.60 -11.19
C TYR A 173 5.70 -12.58 -10.97
N GLY A 174 6.23 -11.49 -10.39
CA GLY A 174 7.58 -11.51 -9.84
C GLY A 174 7.65 -12.36 -8.58
N ILE A 175 6.70 -12.13 -7.66
CA ILE A 175 6.54 -12.86 -6.42
C ILE A 175 5.04 -13.15 -6.24
N LEU A 176 4.67 -14.41 -6.01
CA LEU A 176 3.34 -14.81 -5.57
C LEU A 176 3.47 -15.39 -4.16
N THR A 177 2.71 -14.86 -3.20
CA THR A 177 2.72 -15.32 -1.81
C THR A 177 1.32 -15.74 -1.41
N GLU A 178 1.15 -17.02 -1.08
CA GLU A 178 -0.11 -17.60 -0.63
C GLU A 178 0.04 -18.11 0.80
N ASN A 179 -0.88 -17.72 1.71
CA ASN A 179 -0.86 -18.14 3.10
C ASN A 179 -2.20 -18.74 3.54
N THR A 180 -2.34 -20.05 3.37
CA THR A 180 -3.61 -20.80 3.42
C THR A 180 -3.71 -21.81 4.57
N SER A 181 -3.37 -21.43 5.81
CA SER A 181 -3.73 -22.24 7.00
C SER A 181 -5.22 -22.17 7.41
N SER A 182 -5.71 -23.15 8.19
CA SER A 182 -7.10 -23.19 8.69
C SER A 182 -7.33 -22.39 9.98
N SER A 183 -6.27 -22.02 10.70
CA SER A 183 -6.34 -21.25 11.94
C SER A 183 -5.05 -20.43 12.16
N GLY A 184 -5.08 -19.56 13.17
CA GLY A 184 -3.95 -18.72 13.58
C GLY A 184 -3.88 -17.35 12.90
N VAL A 185 -3.07 -16.46 13.47
CA VAL A 185 -2.76 -15.14 12.88
C VAL A 185 -1.78 -15.34 11.74
N LYS A 186 -2.04 -14.70 10.60
CA LYS A 186 -1.23 -14.85 9.38
C LYS A 186 -0.65 -13.51 8.96
N PHE A 187 0.61 -13.54 8.57
CA PHE A 187 1.24 -12.44 7.87
C PHE A 187 1.56 -12.93 6.46
N GLY A 188 1.10 -12.22 5.43
CA GLY A 188 1.53 -12.48 4.05
C GLY A 188 2.96 -12.00 3.86
N ILE A 189 3.18 -10.71 4.12
CA ILE A 189 4.49 -10.06 4.11
C ILE A 189 4.61 -9.23 5.40
N ARG A 190 5.71 -9.37 6.13
CA ARG A 190 6.03 -8.56 7.31
C ARG A 190 7.39 -7.90 7.09
N ASN A 191 7.37 -6.58 6.86
CA ASN A 191 8.58 -5.78 6.73
C ASN A 191 8.86 -5.08 8.07
N VAL A 192 10.10 -5.16 8.54
CA VAL A 192 10.59 -4.45 9.72
C VAL A 192 11.83 -3.68 9.30
N VAL A 193 11.77 -2.35 9.37
CA VAL A 193 12.89 -1.47 9.03
C VAL A 193 13.26 -0.67 10.25
N THR A 194 14.50 -0.83 10.72
CA THR A 194 15.00 -0.19 11.93
C THR A 194 16.45 0.20 11.73
N SER A 195 16.86 1.34 12.27
CA SER A 195 18.28 1.68 12.43
C SER A 195 18.44 2.69 13.57
N ALA A 196 19.58 2.66 14.26
CA ALA A 196 19.90 3.67 15.27
C ALA A 196 20.29 5.04 14.67
N GLY A 197 20.74 5.07 13.40
CA GLY A 197 21.21 6.30 12.73
C GLY A 197 20.11 7.17 12.09
N ASN A 198 20.51 8.36 11.62
CA ASN A 198 19.64 9.39 11.03
C ASN A 198 19.17 9.10 9.59
N GLY A 199 19.59 7.99 8.99
CA GLY A 199 19.21 7.65 7.61
C GLY A 199 17.69 7.51 7.43
N ASN A 200 17.20 7.76 6.22
CA ASN A 200 15.81 7.52 5.86
C ASN A 200 15.49 6.02 5.94
N LYS A 201 14.27 5.69 6.37
CA LYS A 201 13.78 4.31 6.42
C LYS A 201 12.55 4.20 5.52
N THR A 202 12.65 3.34 4.52
CA THR A 202 11.54 3.04 3.62
C THR A 202 11.16 1.58 3.81
N GLY A 203 9.94 1.32 4.29
CA GLY A 203 9.44 -0.03 4.53
C GLY A 203 9.08 -0.76 3.24
N ILE A 204 8.33 -0.08 2.39
CA ILE A 204 7.93 -0.54 1.06
C ILE A 204 8.04 0.67 0.13
N ASP A 205 8.79 0.51 -0.94
CA ASP A 205 8.79 1.42 -2.09
C ASP A 205 8.16 0.68 -3.27
N SER A 206 7.26 1.34 -3.99
CA SER A 206 6.50 0.73 -5.08
C SER A 206 6.32 1.74 -6.21
N GLU A 207 7.07 1.53 -7.28
CA GLU A 207 7.00 2.33 -8.49
C GLU A 207 6.32 1.52 -9.60
N VAL A 208 5.36 2.12 -10.29
CA VAL A 208 4.71 1.52 -11.45
C VAL A 208 4.72 2.51 -12.60
N THR A 209 5.50 2.19 -13.63
CA THR A 209 5.70 3.04 -14.81
C THR A 209 5.15 2.31 -16.04
N PRO A 210 4.00 2.72 -16.59
CA PRO A 210 3.47 2.12 -17.79
C PRO A 210 4.32 2.54 -18.99
N SER A 211 4.75 1.57 -19.81
CA SER A 211 5.59 1.82 -20.99
C SER A 211 4.79 1.99 -22.29
N SER A 212 3.47 2.16 -22.21
CA SER A 212 2.59 2.20 -23.39
C SER A 212 1.85 3.52 -23.51
N THR A 213 1.68 3.99 -24.74
CA THR A 213 0.89 5.18 -25.11
C THR A 213 -0.62 4.94 -25.16
N ASN A 214 -1.08 3.74 -24.81
CA ASN A 214 -2.48 3.34 -24.89
C ASN A 214 -3.17 3.50 -23.54
N ASN A 215 -4.52 3.47 -23.56
CA ASN A 215 -5.42 3.64 -22.42
C ASN A 215 -5.33 2.48 -21.40
N ALA A 216 -4.16 2.31 -20.79
CA ALA A 216 -3.86 1.24 -19.86
C ALA A 216 -4.25 1.62 -18.44
N VAL A 217 -5.08 0.79 -17.80
CA VAL A 217 -5.35 0.92 -16.36
C VAL A 217 -4.08 0.54 -15.61
N THR A 218 -3.44 1.54 -15.01
CA THR A 218 -2.22 1.37 -14.21
C THR A 218 -2.59 1.46 -12.74
N ILE A 219 -2.27 0.42 -11.96
CA ILE A 219 -2.59 0.36 -10.53
C ILE A 219 -1.28 0.15 -9.77
N GLY A 220 -0.92 1.11 -8.91
CA GLY A 220 0.28 1.01 -8.06
C GLY A 220 0.13 -0.03 -6.95
N THR A 221 -1.00 0.01 -6.25
CA THR A 221 -1.32 -0.94 -5.17
C THR A 221 -2.82 -1.22 -5.19
N GLN A 222 -3.20 -2.49 -5.17
CA GLN A 222 -4.58 -2.94 -5.03
C GLN A 222 -4.72 -3.79 -3.77
N SER A 223 -5.70 -3.46 -2.94
CA SER A 223 -6.10 -4.29 -1.79
C SER A 223 -7.55 -4.68 -1.95
N ASN A 224 -7.81 -5.98 -2.14
CA ASN A 224 -9.15 -6.53 -2.26
C ASN A 224 -9.45 -7.38 -1.02
N ILE A 225 -10.45 -6.99 -0.23
CA ILE A 225 -10.90 -7.77 0.92
C ILE A 225 -12.29 -8.34 0.63
N ASN A 226 -12.32 -9.63 0.28
CA ASN A 226 -13.55 -10.37 0.05
C ASN A 226 -13.93 -11.10 1.34
N ASN A 227 -14.68 -10.45 2.23
CA ASN A 227 -15.20 -11.10 3.42
C ASN A 227 -16.54 -11.77 3.09
N VAL A 228 -16.55 -13.10 2.92
CA VAL A 228 -17.80 -13.86 2.79
C VAL A 228 -17.93 -14.89 3.92
N PRO A 229 -18.37 -14.45 5.10
CA PRO A 229 -19.23 -15.27 5.93
C PRO A 229 -20.60 -14.59 5.98
N SER A 230 -21.48 -15.04 5.10
CA SER A 230 -22.90 -14.75 5.19
C SER A 230 -23.39 -15.12 6.60
N GLY A 231 -23.74 -14.12 7.42
CA GLY A 231 -24.38 -14.32 8.73
C GLY A 231 -23.52 -14.12 9.97
N ALA A 232 -22.23 -13.78 9.86
CA ALA A 232 -21.41 -13.44 11.03
C ALA A 232 -21.61 -11.97 11.45
N SER A 233 -22.59 -11.73 12.31
CA SER A 233 -22.76 -10.44 12.99
C SER A 233 -21.52 -10.12 13.83
N GLY A 234 -20.77 -9.07 13.49
CA GLY A 234 -19.74 -8.47 14.36
C GLY A 234 -18.28 -8.51 13.87
N ALA A 235 -17.98 -8.98 12.67
CA ALA A 235 -16.60 -8.93 12.15
C ALA A 235 -16.14 -7.49 11.85
N ILE A 236 -15.01 -7.07 12.43
CA ILE A 236 -14.34 -5.81 12.12
C ILE A 236 -13.27 -6.10 11.05
N VAL A 237 -13.33 -5.38 9.93
CA VAL A 237 -12.41 -5.55 8.80
C VAL A 237 -11.78 -4.21 8.46
N TYR A 238 -10.45 -4.17 8.35
CA TYR A 238 -9.70 -2.99 7.93
C TYR A 238 -9.02 -3.26 6.58
N GLY A 239 -9.25 -2.38 5.60
CA GLY A 239 -8.53 -2.36 4.32
C GLY A 239 -7.06 -2.00 4.48
N PHE A 240 -6.86 -0.87 5.17
CA PHE A 240 -5.56 -0.32 5.54
C PHE A 240 -5.68 0.22 6.97
N SER A 241 -4.69 -0.06 7.80
CA SER A 241 -4.60 0.48 9.15
C SER A 241 -3.17 0.94 9.38
N ASN A 242 -3.01 2.23 9.67
CA ASN A 242 -1.73 2.84 9.99
C ASN A 242 -1.77 3.30 11.44
N PHE A 243 -0.74 2.95 12.20
CA PHE A 243 -0.57 3.39 13.58
C PHE A 243 0.80 4.03 13.74
N MET A 244 0.85 5.22 14.33
CA MET A 244 2.09 5.88 14.73
C MET A 244 2.22 5.81 16.26
N GLY A 245 3.38 5.34 16.73
CA GLY A 245 3.69 5.28 18.16
C GLY A 245 4.11 6.65 18.74
N SER A 246 4.30 6.70 20.05
CA SER A 246 4.79 7.89 20.76
C SER A 246 6.17 8.31 20.24
N LEU A 247 6.27 9.58 19.82
CA LEU A 247 7.50 10.19 19.33
C LEU A 247 7.95 11.24 20.36
N ASN A 248 9.21 11.16 20.81
CA ASN A 248 9.79 12.12 21.75
C ASN A 248 10.34 13.34 20.99
N GLY A 249 9.90 14.54 21.37
CA GLY A 249 10.49 15.83 20.98
C GLY A 249 10.09 16.34 19.59
N GLY A 250 9.41 17.50 19.54
CA GLY A 250 9.31 18.48 18.43
C GLY A 250 9.05 18.00 16.98
N SER A 251 8.82 16.72 16.74
CA SER A 251 8.91 16.10 15.41
C SER A 251 7.56 16.18 14.70
N THR A 252 7.57 16.65 13.45
CA THR A 252 6.40 16.56 12.58
C THR A 252 6.14 15.10 12.23
N SER A 253 4.98 14.60 12.60
CA SER A 253 4.59 13.20 12.40
C SER A 253 3.38 13.17 11.47
N ILE A 254 3.52 12.51 10.33
CA ILE A 254 2.44 12.39 9.34
C ILE A 254 2.12 10.91 9.17
N GLY A 255 0.98 10.48 9.74
CA GLY A 255 0.60 9.06 9.76
C GLY A 255 0.09 8.53 8.44
N TYR A 256 -0.39 9.42 7.58
CA TYR A 256 -0.78 9.12 6.22
C TYR A 256 -0.67 10.41 5.39
N ASN A 257 0.14 10.40 4.34
CA ASN A 257 0.29 11.52 3.41
C ASN A 257 0.03 11.02 1.98
N THR A 258 -1.02 11.54 1.34
CA THR A 258 -1.28 11.27 -0.08
C THR A 258 -1.03 12.55 -0.86
N LYS A 259 0.01 12.52 -1.71
CA LYS A 259 0.27 13.60 -2.68
C LYS A 259 -0.04 13.09 -4.08
N SER A 260 -1.18 13.50 -4.61
CA SER A 260 -1.60 13.19 -5.99
C SER A 260 -1.19 14.35 -6.91
N GLY A 261 -0.06 14.20 -7.59
CA GLY A 261 0.40 15.14 -8.61
C GLY A 261 -0.09 14.70 -9.99
N PHE A 262 -0.96 15.48 -10.61
CA PHE A 262 -1.37 15.29 -12.00
C PHE A 262 -0.49 16.21 -12.87
N GLY A 263 0.18 15.68 -13.89
CA GLY A 263 1.01 16.49 -14.79
C GLY A 263 0.19 17.57 -15.51
N ASP A 264 0.86 18.60 -16.05
CA ASP A 264 0.30 19.87 -16.56
C ASP A 264 -0.71 19.77 -17.73
N ILE A 265 -1.17 18.56 -18.09
CA ILE A 265 -1.99 18.32 -19.27
C ILE A 265 -3.07 17.30 -18.94
N VAL A 266 -4.22 17.74 -18.41
CA VAL A 266 -5.47 16.99 -18.61
C VAL A 266 -6.69 17.89 -18.40
N SER A 267 -7.50 18.03 -19.45
CA SER A 267 -8.87 18.55 -19.41
C SER A 267 -9.88 17.53 -18.83
N GLN A 268 -9.42 16.63 -17.95
CA GLN A 268 -10.21 15.51 -17.41
C GLN A 268 -10.47 15.70 -15.91
N THR A 269 -11.51 15.04 -15.39
CA THR A 269 -11.81 15.02 -13.96
C THR A 269 -10.77 14.16 -13.24
N ASN A 270 -10.01 14.78 -12.33
CA ASN A 270 -8.99 14.10 -11.53
C ASN A 270 -9.43 14.03 -10.07
N TYR A 271 -9.31 12.85 -9.45
CA TYR A 271 -9.60 12.65 -8.04
C TYR A 271 -8.29 12.45 -7.26
N GLY A 272 -7.99 13.33 -6.31
CA GLY A 272 -6.87 13.11 -5.39
C GLY A 272 -7.15 11.96 -4.43
N LEU A 273 -8.35 11.98 -3.82
CA LEU A 273 -8.92 10.92 -2.99
C LEU A 273 -10.38 10.74 -3.41
N TYR A 274 -10.77 9.49 -3.69
CA TYR A 274 -12.16 9.11 -3.97
C TYR A 274 -12.60 8.08 -2.95
N SER A 275 -13.71 8.35 -2.26
CA SER A 275 -14.28 7.46 -1.23
C SER A 275 -15.77 7.27 -1.52
N GLU A 276 -16.16 6.03 -1.76
CA GLU A 276 -17.55 5.61 -1.94
C GLU A 276 -17.85 4.51 -0.91
N VAL A 277 -18.94 4.66 -0.17
CA VAL A 277 -19.30 3.73 0.90
C VAL A 277 -20.72 3.23 0.71
N GLY A 278 -20.84 1.90 0.51
CA GLY A 278 -22.12 1.23 0.34
C GLY A 278 -22.63 1.27 -1.10
N ARG A 279 -23.87 0.80 -1.27
CA ARG A 279 -24.66 0.78 -2.51
C ARG A 279 -26.11 1.10 -2.15
N SER A 280 -26.99 1.28 -3.13
CA SER A 280 -28.41 1.58 -2.91
C SER A 280 -29.15 0.62 -1.95
N THR A 281 -28.68 -0.61 -1.81
CA THR A 281 -29.25 -1.64 -0.92
C THR A 281 -28.56 -1.75 0.45
N SER A 282 -27.51 -0.96 0.71
CA SER A 282 -26.75 -1.02 1.97
C SER A 282 -27.56 -0.49 3.15
N ARG A 283 -27.51 -1.19 4.29
CA ARG A 283 -28.19 -0.80 5.55
C ARG A 283 -27.18 -0.30 6.60
N GLY A 284 -27.64 0.52 7.55
CA GLY A 284 -26.84 1.07 8.68
C GLY A 284 -26.10 2.37 8.35
N THR A 285 -25.63 3.09 9.38
CA THR A 285 -24.94 4.39 9.26
C THR A 285 -23.61 4.26 8.52
N LYS A 286 -23.37 5.14 7.54
CA LYS A 286 -22.15 5.17 6.73
C LYS A 286 -21.50 6.54 6.78
N TYR A 287 -20.18 6.55 6.87
CA TYR A 287 -19.36 7.75 6.81
C TYR A 287 -18.43 7.62 5.61
N GLY A 288 -18.58 8.48 4.61
CA GLY A 288 -17.62 8.56 3.49
C GLY A 288 -16.24 9.04 3.96
N VAL A 289 -16.25 9.96 4.93
CA VAL A 289 -15.10 10.39 5.72
C VAL A 289 -15.54 10.51 7.17
N TYR A 290 -14.85 9.84 8.09
CA TYR A 290 -15.00 10.05 9.53
C TYR A 290 -13.70 10.64 10.06
N SER A 291 -13.75 11.88 10.56
CA SER A 291 -12.59 12.56 11.10
C SER A 291 -12.89 13.11 12.49
N LYS A 292 -12.00 12.84 13.43
CA LYS A 292 -12.08 13.28 14.82
C LYS A 292 -10.73 13.83 15.23
N ALA A 293 -10.67 15.12 15.50
CA ALA A 293 -9.50 15.78 16.07
C ALA A 293 -9.75 16.01 17.56
N LEU A 294 -8.79 15.61 18.40
CA LEU A 294 -8.81 15.84 19.84
C LEU A 294 -7.53 16.60 20.19
N ASN A 295 -7.64 17.67 20.96
CA ASN A 295 -6.51 18.32 21.61
C ASN A 295 -6.88 18.60 23.08
N THR A 296 -5.92 18.43 23.97
CA THR A 296 -6.03 18.76 25.40
C THR A 296 -5.31 20.07 25.76
N GLY A 297 -4.63 20.70 24.80
CA GLY A 297 -3.90 21.96 24.95
C GLY A 297 -4.65 23.18 24.41
N THR A 298 -3.91 24.27 24.20
CA THR A 298 -4.43 25.57 23.70
C THR A 298 -4.38 25.69 22.17
N GLU A 299 -3.77 24.73 21.50
CA GLU A 299 -3.58 24.74 20.05
C GLU A 299 -4.85 24.30 19.31
N ASN A 300 -4.94 24.69 18.04
CA ASN A 300 -6.09 24.34 17.21
C ASN A 300 -6.08 22.85 16.83
N ALA A 301 -7.25 22.22 16.90
CA ALA A 301 -7.47 20.84 16.44
C ALA A 301 -8.51 20.83 15.32
N TYR A 302 -8.05 20.68 14.08
CA TYR A 302 -8.94 20.67 12.92
C TYR A 302 -9.26 19.24 12.49
N SER A 303 -10.54 18.85 12.50
CA SER A 303 -10.99 17.58 11.91
C SER A 303 -11.04 17.63 10.38
N GLY A 304 -10.98 18.82 9.79
CA GLY A 304 -10.81 19.03 8.35
C GLY A 304 -10.18 20.39 8.08
N TYR A 305 -9.28 20.45 7.11
CA TYR A 305 -8.66 21.67 6.62
C TYR A 305 -8.65 21.61 5.09
N PHE A 306 -9.42 22.50 4.46
CA PHE A 306 -9.65 22.49 3.02
C PHE A 306 -9.20 23.83 2.45
N VAL A 307 -8.35 23.79 1.42
CA VAL A 307 -7.88 24.98 0.70
C VAL A 307 -8.12 24.74 -0.78
N GLY A 308 -8.86 25.65 -1.40
CA GLY A 308 -9.20 25.60 -2.82
C GLY A 308 -10.13 26.75 -3.18
N ASN A 309 -10.45 26.87 -4.47
CA ASN A 309 -11.31 27.97 -4.95
C ASN A 309 -12.79 27.79 -4.56
N LYS A 310 -13.21 26.55 -4.28
CA LYS A 310 -14.59 26.21 -3.91
C LYS A 310 -14.62 25.02 -2.96
N PHE A 311 -15.64 24.99 -2.10
CA PHE A 311 -16.01 23.83 -1.30
C PHE A 311 -17.52 23.62 -1.43
N ALA A 312 -17.97 22.39 -1.67
CA ALA A 312 -19.38 22.11 -1.94
C ALA A 312 -19.90 20.96 -1.09
N ILE A 313 -21.18 21.02 -0.74
CA ILE A 313 -21.92 19.94 -0.09
C ILE A 313 -23.14 19.63 -0.96
N ARG A 314 -23.26 18.40 -1.44
CA ARG A 314 -24.28 17.98 -2.42
C ARG A 314 -25.00 16.71 -1.96
N ASN A 315 -26.19 16.48 -2.49
CA ASN A 315 -26.90 15.21 -2.36
C ASN A 315 -26.39 14.16 -3.37
N GLN A 316 -26.88 12.91 -3.28
CA GLN A 316 -26.34 11.76 -4.03
C GLN A 316 -26.31 11.93 -5.55
N ASN A 317 -27.30 12.60 -6.13
CA ASN A 317 -27.41 12.84 -7.57
C ASN A 317 -27.01 14.26 -7.97
N GLU A 318 -26.38 15.00 -7.05
CA GLU A 318 -25.94 16.40 -7.22
C GLU A 318 -27.05 17.39 -7.61
N SER A 319 -28.32 16.99 -7.49
CA SER A 319 -29.47 17.84 -7.85
C SER A 319 -29.74 18.93 -6.82
N THR A 320 -29.30 18.75 -5.57
CA THR A 320 -29.45 19.74 -4.49
C THR A 320 -28.18 19.85 -3.64
N GLY A 321 -28.01 21.00 -2.99
CA GLY A 321 -26.85 21.30 -2.15
C GLY A 321 -26.40 22.75 -2.32
N TYR A 322 -25.19 23.06 -1.85
CA TYR A 322 -24.65 24.42 -1.90
C TYR A 322 -23.14 24.44 -2.10
N ASP A 323 -22.66 25.41 -2.89
CA ASP A 323 -21.27 25.85 -2.89
C ASP A 323 -21.07 26.84 -1.73
N LEU A 324 -20.12 26.55 -0.85
CA LEU A 324 -19.67 27.47 0.20
C LEU A 324 -18.76 28.55 -0.39
N THR A 325 -18.99 29.80 0.00
CA THR A 325 -18.02 30.87 -0.28
C THR A 325 -16.73 30.62 0.51
N VAL A 326 -15.60 30.96 -0.12
CA VAL A 326 -14.27 30.91 0.50
C VAL A 326 -13.86 32.25 1.12
N ASP A 327 -14.67 33.30 0.91
CA ASP A 327 -14.43 34.62 1.49
C ASP A 327 -14.70 34.62 3.00
N THR A 328 -13.95 35.42 3.74
CA THR A 328 -14.18 35.64 5.17
C THR A 328 -15.31 36.65 5.39
N GLY A 329 -16.27 36.29 6.25
CA GLY A 329 -17.31 37.22 6.69
C GLY A 329 -16.74 38.33 7.58
N THR A 330 -17.44 39.45 7.64
CA THR A 330 -17.18 40.53 8.60
C THR A 330 -18.04 40.36 9.86
N ALA A 331 -17.66 41.05 10.94
CA ALA A 331 -18.40 40.98 12.20
C ALA A 331 -19.88 41.38 12.02
N GLY A 332 -20.80 40.58 12.57
CA GLY A 332 -22.25 40.79 12.43
C GLY A 332 -22.88 40.16 11.18
N GLN A 333 -22.08 39.52 10.33
CA GLN A 333 -22.58 38.74 9.20
C GLN A 333 -22.85 37.29 9.58
N VAL A 334 -23.83 36.70 8.89
CA VAL A 334 -24.15 35.28 8.93
C VAL A 334 -24.06 34.72 7.51
N LEU A 335 -23.62 33.47 7.40
CA LEU A 335 -23.58 32.77 6.13
C LEU A 335 -25.00 32.34 5.77
N THR A 336 -25.48 32.75 4.60
CA THR A 336 -26.85 32.45 4.15
C THR A 336 -26.83 31.83 2.76
N SER A 337 -27.80 30.97 2.49
CA SER A 337 -28.10 30.49 1.14
C SER A 337 -29.10 31.45 0.48
N ASN A 338 -28.90 31.74 -0.81
CA ASN A 338 -29.82 32.53 -1.61
C ASN A 338 -30.92 31.70 -2.29
N GLY A 339 -30.95 30.38 -2.07
CA GLY A 339 -31.86 29.47 -2.78
C GLY A 339 -31.32 28.97 -4.12
N ASP A 340 -30.26 29.57 -4.65
CA ASP A 340 -29.63 29.24 -5.94
C ASP A 340 -28.32 28.45 -5.74
N GLN A 341 -28.31 27.53 -4.78
CA GLN A 341 -27.19 26.60 -4.51
C GLN A 341 -25.84 27.30 -4.23
N THR A 342 -25.86 28.57 -3.82
CA THR A 342 -24.68 29.35 -3.48
C THR A 342 -24.88 29.99 -2.11
N THR A 343 -23.80 30.10 -1.35
CA THR A 343 -23.81 30.79 -0.06
C THR A 343 -23.04 32.10 -0.11
N SER A 344 -23.49 33.07 0.69
CA SER A 344 -22.80 34.35 0.83
C SER A 344 -23.00 34.92 2.24
N TRP A 345 -22.03 35.72 2.67
CA TRP A 345 -22.14 36.48 3.91
C TRP A 345 -23.16 37.60 3.74
N LYS A 346 -24.14 37.64 4.63
CA LYS A 346 -25.15 38.70 4.70
C LYS A 346 -25.19 39.25 6.11
N ASN A 347 -25.43 40.55 6.25
CA ASN A 347 -25.68 41.13 7.57
C ASN A 347 -26.91 40.45 8.15
N ALA A 348 -26.80 39.94 9.38
CA ALA A 348 -27.93 39.29 10.07
C ALA A 348 -29.16 40.23 10.17
N ASN A 349 -28.93 41.53 10.02
CA ASN A 349 -29.92 42.58 10.11
C ASN A 349 -29.92 43.49 8.86
N ALA A 350 -29.70 42.93 7.65
CA ALA A 350 -29.65 43.72 6.41
C ALA A 350 -30.91 44.61 6.19
N ASN A 351 -32.06 44.20 6.74
CA ASN A 351 -33.30 44.99 6.74
C ASN A 351 -33.68 45.61 8.09
N GLY A 352 -32.95 45.32 9.19
CA GLY A 352 -33.09 46.03 10.47
C GLY A 352 -34.44 45.92 11.18
N PHE A 353 -34.51 45.40 12.42
CA PHE A 353 -35.37 46.11 13.39
C PHE A 353 -34.82 47.53 13.48
N LYS A 354 -35.53 48.49 12.90
CA LYS A 354 -35.10 49.88 12.92
C LYS A 354 -35.18 50.35 14.37
N THR A 355 -34.12 50.92 14.91
CA THR A 355 -34.07 51.38 16.31
C THR A 355 -33.93 52.90 16.43
N ASN A 356 -33.88 53.60 15.30
CA ASN A 356 -33.68 55.04 15.28
C ASN A 356 -34.93 55.78 15.81
N ILE A 357 -34.71 56.64 16.80
CA ILE A 357 -35.69 57.61 17.31
C ILE A 357 -35.28 58.98 16.79
N ARG A 358 -36.12 59.61 15.96
CA ARG A 358 -35.85 60.94 15.38
C ARG A 358 -36.92 61.95 15.82
N THR A 359 -36.48 63.12 16.29
CA THR A 359 -37.38 64.25 16.52
C THR A 359 -37.40 65.15 15.28
N ILE A 360 -38.57 65.45 14.74
CA ILE A 360 -38.73 66.27 13.52
C ILE A 360 -39.82 67.32 13.66
N SER A 361 -39.65 68.46 13.00
CA SER A 361 -40.62 69.55 12.95
C SER A 361 -41.23 69.78 11.56
N GLY A 362 -40.95 68.89 10.61
CA GLY A 362 -41.38 68.98 9.22
C GLY A 362 -40.71 67.93 8.33
N GLY A 363 -41.20 67.77 7.09
CA GLY A 363 -40.63 66.88 6.08
C GLY A 363 -41.14 65.44 6.14
N THR A 364 -40.49 64.54 5.38
CA THR A 364 -40.92 63.14 5.22
C THR A 364 -40.16 62.19 6.15
N ALA A 365 -40.85 61.17 6.67
CA ALA A 365 -40.25 60.03 7.34
C ALA A 365 -39.22 59.34 6.43
N LEU A 366 -38.04 59.05 6.96
CA LEU A 366 -36.99 58.37 6.22
C LEU A 366 -37.13 56.86 6.38
N SER A 367 -36.62 56.12 5.40
CA SER A 367 -36.54 54.66 5.49
C SER A 367 -35.66 54.18 6.66
N THR A 368 -34.88 55.02 7.32
CA THR A 368 -34.12 54.65 8.52
C THR A 368 -34.88 54.89 9.83
N ASP A 369 -36.02 55.59 9.80
CA ASP A 369 -36.77 55.95 11.02
C ASP A 369 -37.58 54.75 11.53
N HIS A 370 -37.65 54.61 12.86
CA HIS A 370 -38.55 53.67 13.53
C HIS A 370 -39.53 54.41 14.43
N THR A 371 -39.02 55.30 15.26
CA THR A 371 -39.85 56.16 16.12
C THR A 371 -39.66 57.61 15.71
N LEU A 372 -40.77 58.30 15.46
CA LEU A 372 -40.81 59.72 15.12
C LEU A 372 -41.47 60.49 16.25
N ILE A 373 -40.75 61.46 16.81
CA ILE A 373 -41.27 62.42 17.77
C ILE A 373 -41.54 63.72 17.00
N ILE A 374 -42.80 64.09 16.81
CA ILE A 374 -43.16 65.17 15.89
C ILE A 374 -43.49 66.48 16.63
N ASN A 375 -42.80 67.56 16.26
CA ASN A 375 -43.04 68.92 16.73
C ASN A 375 -43.79 69.79 15.71
N GLY A 376 -43.85 69.35 14.46
CA GLY A 376 -44.57 69.97 13.35
C GLY A 376 -45.30 68.92 12.51
N ASP A 377 -46.01 69.37 11.49
CA ASP A 377 -46.70 68.46 10.57
C ASP A 377 -45.69 67.74 9.68
N ILE A 378 -45.91 66.45 9.42
CA ILE A 378 -44.96 65.59 8.73
C ILE A 378 -45.64 64.79 7.63
N SER A 379 -44.83 64.23 6.73
CA SER A 379 -45.30 63.27 5.73
C SER A 379 -44.73 61.88 5.96
N ILE A 380 -45.45 60.83 5.57
CA ILE A 380 -44.92 59.48 5.42
C ILE A 380 -44.86 59.12 3.92
N PRO A 381 -43.85 58.35 3.48
CA PRO A 381 -43.70 57.96 2.08
C PRO A 381 -44.82 57.01 1.64
N ASP A 382 -45.03 56.87 0.32
CA ASP A 382 -46.02 55.93 -0.24
C ASP A 382 -45.76 54.49 0.23
N ALA A 383 -46.83 53.77 0.55
CA ALA A 383 -46.86 52.34 0.79
C ALA A 383 -46.71 51.62 -0.56
N VAL A 384 -45.46 51.46 -0.98
CA VAL A 384 -45.05 50.67 -2.15
C VAL A 384 -44.33 49.41 -1.70
N THR A 385 -44.11 48.46 -2.62
CA THR A 385 -43.46 47.17 -2.32
C THR A 385 -42.08 47.28 -1.65
N SER A 386 -41.32 48.34 -1.94
CA SER A 386 -40.03 48.61 -1.27
C SER A 386 -40.17 49.05 0.20
N ASN A 387 -41.37 49.47 0.62
CA ASN A 387 -41.71 49.82 2.00
C ASN A 387 -42.53 48.72 2.70
N ALA A 388 -42.83 47.58 2.05
CA ALA A 388 -43.59 46.50 2.66
C ALA A 388 -42.92 46.00 3.95
N GLY A 389 -43.70 45.89 5.03
CA GLY A 389 -43.22 45.52 6.36
C GLY A 389 -42.61 46.67 7.16
N GLN A 390 -42.48 47.88 6.60
CA GLN A 390 -42.00 49.05 7.34
C GLN A 390 -42.95 49.42 8.47
N ILE A 391 -42.40 49.69 9.65
CA ILE A 391 -43.15 50.14 10.84
C ILE A 391 -42.67 51.52 11.25
N TYR A 392 -43.61 52.44 11.47
CA TYR A 392 -43.35 53.72 12.13
C TYR A 392 -44.19 53.84 13.40
N ILE A 393 -43.53 54.16 14.50
CA ILE A 393 -44.16 54.60 15.76
C ILE A 393 -44.07 56.12 15.78
N ILE A 394 -45.19 56.81 15.64
CA ILE A 394 -45.22 58.28 15.53
C ILE A 394 -45.91 58.82 16.78
N ALA A 395 -45.24 59.70 17.52
CA ALA A 395 -45.75 60.29 18.74
C ALA A 395 -45.58 61.81 18.73
N LEU A 396 -46.49 62.53 19.40
CA LEU A 396 -46.36 63.95 19.65
C LEU A 396 -45.13 64.25 20.50
N GLY A 397 -44.35 65.23 20.07
CA GLY A 397 -43.28 65.79 20.87
C GLY A 397 -43.77 66.68 22.01
N ILE A 398 -42.82 67.08 22.85
CA ILE A 398 -43.08 67.97 24.00
C ILE A 398 -43.63 69.30 23.47
N ASN A 399 -44.62 69.85 24.18
CA ASN A 399 -45.30 71.11 23.83
C ASN A 399 -45.94 71.12 22.43
N SER A 400 -46.21 69.95 21.85
CA SER A 400 -46.84 69.83 20.52
C SER A 400 -48.30 69.41 20.66
N ASN A 401 -49.17 70.05 19.86
CA ASN A 401 -50.59 69.75 19.81
C ASN A 401 -51.11 69.98 18.38
N ASN A 402 -52.18 69.30 18.00
CA ASN A 402 -52.83 69.41 16.70
C ASN A 402 -51.85 69.29 15.52
N ARG A 403 -51.13 68.16 15.47
CA ARG A 403 -50.18 67.85 14.39
C ARG A 403 -50.82 66.91 13.39
N VAL A 404 -50.50 67.10 12.12
CA VAL A 404 -51.01 66.25 11.03
C VAL A 404 -49.89 65.42 10.44
N ILE A 405 -50.17 64.13 10.27
CA ILE A 405 -49.35 63.20 9.51
C ILE A 405 -50.04 63.01 8.17
N THR A 406 -49.36 63.30 7.06
CA THR A 406 -49.88 63.12 5.71
C THR A 406 -49.21 61.91 5.05
N ALA A 407 -50.00 60.94 4.61
CA ALA A 407 -49.49 59.89 3.75
C ALA A 407 -49.47 60.40 2.30
N ILE A 408 -48.28 60.44 1.69
CA ILE A 408 -48.09 61.06 0.37
C ILE A 408 -48.96 60.36 -0.69
N GLY A 409 -49.10 59.04 -0.59
CA GLY A 409 -49.92 58.22 -1.48
C GLY A 409 -51.42 58.25 -1.18
N GLY A 410 -51.85 58.92 -0.11
CA GLY A 410 -53.26 58.90 0.31
C GLY A 410 -53.73 57.55 0.85
N ASP A 411 -52.81 56.80 1.45
CA ASP A 411 -52.84 55.35 1.62
C ASP A 411 -52.88 54.91 3.09
N PHE A 412 -53.34 55.76 4.01
CA PHE A 412 -53.69 55.27 5.35
C PHE A 412 -54.94 54.41 5.32
N ARG A 413 -54.96 53.36 6.15
CA ARG A 413 -56.12 52.48 6.29
C ARG A 413 -56.27 51.97 7.73
N TYR A 414 -57.52 51.86 8.20
CA TYR A 414 -57.79 51.09 9.41
C TYR A 414 -57.96 49.61 9.08
N PRO A 415 -57.47 48.69 9.94
CA PRO A 415 -57.75 47.27 9.79
C PRO A 415 -59.27 47.02 9.70
N GLY A 416 -59.70 46.36 8.62
CA GLY A 416 -61.11 46.06 8.37
C GLY A 416 -61.92 47.16 7.65
N ASP A 417 -61.31 48.31 7.36
CA ASP A 417 -61.93 49.35 6.52
C ASP A 417 -61.49 49.17 5.05
N ALA A 418 -62.42 49.43 4.12
CA ALA A 418 -62.17 49.37 2.68
C ALA A 418 -61.63 50.68 2.11
N ASN A 419 -61.83 51.80 2.81
CA ASN A 419 -61.49 53.13 2.30
C ASN A 419 -60.14 53.61 2.83
N ALA A 420 -59.30 54.09 1.92
CA ALA A 420 -58.06 54.77 2.28
C ALA A 420 -58.29 56.27 2.56
N PHE A 421 -57.41 56.88 3.34
CA PHE A 421 -57.42 58.31 3.63
C PHE A 421 -56.00 58.89 3.67
N SER A 422 -55.88 60.21 3.55
CA SER A 422 -54.57 60.85 3.35
C SER A 422 -53.94 61.46 4.58
N THR A 423 -54.70 61.72 5.65
CA THR A 423 -54.18 62.44 6.82
C THR A 423 -54.65 61.84 8.13
N TYR A 424 -53.76 61.78 9.12
CA TYR A 424 -54.07 61.42 10.50
C TYR A 424 -53.67 62.54 11.46
N GLY A 425 -54.57 62.92 12.36
CA GLY A 425 -54.33 63.98 13.35
C GLY A 425 -53.88 63.43 14.69
N LEU A 426 -52.80 63.99 15.24
CA LEU A 426 -52.38 63.79 16.62
C LEU A 426 -52.69 65.03 17.46
N ASN A 427 -53.26 64.84 18.65
CA ASN A 427 -53.53 65.93 19.59
C ASN A 427 -53.36 65.50 21.05
N ASN A 428 -53.06 66.47 21.89
CA ASN A 428 -52.83 66.32 23.32
C ASN A 428 -54.02 66.82 24.16
N ASN A 429 -55.21 66.94 23.57
CA ASN A 429 -56.43 67.30 24.30
C ASN A 429 -56.98 66.06 25.04
N GLY A 430 -57.94 66.24 25.94
CA GLY A 430 -58.59 65.11 26.64
C GLY A 430 -59.21 64.13 25.64
N ASN A 431 -58.90 62.83 25.79
CA ASN A 431 -59.24 61.74 24.85
C ASN A 431 -58.59 61.82 23.45
N GLY A 432 -57.62 62.72 23.24
CA GLY A 432 -56.87 62.84 21.99
C GLY A 432 -55.91 61.67 21.74
N THR A 433 -55.66 61.35 20.47
CA THR A 433 -54.59 60.42 20.08
C THR A 433 -53.25 61.16 20.09
N ARG A 434 -52.33 60.74 20.97
CA ARG A 434 -50.98 61.29 21.09
C ARG A 434 -49.96 60.61 20.20
N GLY A 435 -50.26 59.41 19.71
CA GLY A 435 -49.39 58.69 18.80
C GLY A 435 -50.09 57.52 18.12
N ILE A 436 -49.48 57.02 17.05
CA ILE A 436 -49.93 55.88 16.28
C ILE A 436 -48.76 54.96 15.95
N THR A 437 -49.04 53.67 15.84
CA THR A 437 -48.14 52.74 15.16
C THR A 437 -48.77 52.35 13.84
N ILE A 438 -47.99 52.50 12.77
CA ILE A 438 -48.41 52.14 11.42
C ILE A 438 -47.48 51.10 10.82
N GLN A 439 -48.04 50.22 10.00
CA GLN A 439 -47.28 49.21 9.26
C GLN A 439 -47.72 49.16 7.80
N SER A 440 -46.76 49.19 6.88
CA SER A 440 -47.05 49.03 5.45
C SER A 440 -47.16 47.57 5.05
N ASN A 441 -48.14 47.22 4.21
CA ASN A 441 -48.19 45.93 3.51
C ASN A 441 -47.63 46.00 2.08
N GLY A 442 -47.10 47.16 1.65
CA GLY A 442 -46.65 47.41 0.29
C GLY A 442 -47.68 48.06 -0.65
N THR A 443 -48.89 48.34 -0.14
CA THR A 443 -49.97 49.07 -0.85
C THR A 443 -50.64 50.12 0.03
N ASP A 444 -50.80 49.85 1.34
CA ASP A 444 -51.43 50.72 2.32
C ASP A 444 -50.60 50.78 3.61
N TRP A 445 -50.74 51.88 4.36
CA TRP A 445 -50.28 52.04 5.74
C TRP A 445 -51.41 51.73 6.71
N TYR A 446 -51.34 50.55 7.36
CA TYR A 446 -52.32 50.15 8.36
C TYR A 446 -52.01 50.78 9.71
N ILE A 447 -53.02 51.41 10.31
CA ILE A 447 -52.96 51.88 11.69
C ILE A 447 -53.26 50.71 12.62
N ILE A 448 -52.23 50.15 13.23
CA ILE A 448 -52.32 48.92 14.02
C ILE A 448 -52.44 49.18 15.53
N ASP A 449 -52.01 50.35 15.99
CA ASP A 449 -52.12 50.75 17.39
C ASP A 449 -52.26 52.27 17.51
N VAL A 450 -52.94 52.72 18.57
CA VAL A 450 -53.17 54.14 18.88
C VAL A 450 -52.91 54.41 20.35
N LEU A 451 -52.03 55.37 20.63
CA LEU A 451 -51.76 55.87 21.97
C LEU A 451 -52.68 57.06 22.26
N ARG A 452 -53.56 56.94 23.24
CA ARG A 452 -54.48 58.03 23.66
C ARG A 452 -54.05 58.63 25.00
N ASN A 453 -54.48 59.88 25.23
CA ASN A 453 -54.35 60.59 26.51
C ASN A 453 -55.20 59.96 27.61
#